data_AF-T0LX56-F1
#
_entry.id   AF-T0LX56-F1
#
_cell.length_a   1.000
_cell.length_b   1.000
_cell.length_c   1.000
_cell.angle_alpha   90.00
_cell.angle_beta   90.00
_cell.angle_gamma   90.00
#
_symmetry.space_group_name_H-M   'P 1'
#
loop_
_entity.id
_entity.type
_entity.pdbx_description
1 polymer ?
#
loop_
_entity_poly.entity_id
_entity_poly.type
_entity_poly.pdbx_seq_one_letter_code
_entity_poly.pdbx_strand_id
1 'polypeptide(L)'
;YNNFKPYGEKIMESVGSITDQFFTKNSQDTLSKISELKSEMEKYVENGTQAMENFLHLNPLTILNSYIEASLDKEKIEIKQFIQCSYGISYTFMLDPNNSEFMKNPFFSSLYSGIKIPVKTDNAHNIVYENMDSYILASVRLEANNLKCVFDKPESENSFEFTYGIGTPNMEIVALSGNSKNRVLHNPDLKAHLDLEILKDALEKMSREITGLTEKEKKLVSLQIDGEEILNTMDFEKIFYRIIGSDYIKSLVKSLPESEEKPGCISKELIRHRIHIIGKDEDYIISTLFG
;
A
#
# COMPACT_ATOMS: atom_id res chain seq x y z
N TYR A 1 -71.29 -37.00 20.74
CA TYR A 1 -69.84 -37.04 20.42
C TYR A 1 -69.43 -36.06 19.28
N ASN A 2 -70.11 -34.92 19.06
CA ASN A 2 -69.76 -34.00 17.95
C ASN A 2 -69.51 -32.52 18.34
N ASN A 3 -69.54 -32.15 19.62
CA ASN A 3 -69.41 -30.74 20.03
C ASN A 3 -67.99 -30.28 20.39
N PHE A 4 -66.98 -31.15 20.32
CA PHE A 4 -65.58 -30.79 20.64
C PHE A 4 -64.71 -30.50 19.39
N LYS A 5 -65.14 -30.90 18.19
CA LYS A 5 -64.38 -30.73 16.94
C LYS A 5 -64.18 -29.26 16.54
N PRO A 6 -65.23 -28.40 16.53
CA PRO A 6 -65.10 -27.00 16.10
C PRO A 6 -64.24 -26.15 17.04
N TYR A 7 -64.21 -26.51 18.33
CA TYR A 7 -63.38 -25.83 19.32
C TYR A 7 -61.92 -26.27 19.25
N GLY A 8 -61.65 -27.54 18.92
CA GLY A 8 -60.29 -28.04 18.68
C GLY A 8 -59.63 -27.40 17.44
N GLU A 9 -60.37 -27.20 16.35
CA GLU A 9 -59.88 -26.55 15.13
C GLU A 9 -59.51 -25.08 15.37
N LYS A 10 -60.36 -24.31 16.08
CA LYS A 10 -60.05 -22.92 16.45
C LYS A 10 -58.85 -22.77 17.39
N ILE A 11 -58.67 -23.72 18.30
CA ILE A 11 -57.49 -23.75 19.19
C ILE A 11 -56.23 -24.05 18.36
N MET A 12 -56.28 -25.01 17.44
CA MET A 12 -55.15 -25.36 16.56
C MET A 12 -54.77 -24.21 15.63
N GLU A 13 -55.73 -23.50 15.03
CA GLU A 13 -55.46 -22.30 14.22
C GLU A 13 -54.84 -21.16 15.05
N SER A 14 -55.35 -20.93 16.26
CA SER A 14 -54.81 -19.88 17.15
C SER A 14 -53.40 -20.22 17.63
N VAL A 15 -53.16 -21.47 18.02
CA VAL A 15 -51.82 -21.94 18.40
C VAL A 15 -50.87 -21.84 17.22
N GLY A 16 -51.29 -22.31 16.04
CA GLY A 16 -50.53 -22.20 14.79
C GLY A 16 -50.13 -20.77 14.46
N SER A 17 -51.10 -19.83 14.49
CA SER A 17 -50.85 -18.41 14.24
C SER A 17 -49.90 -17.77 15.26
N ILE A 18 -50.03 -18.11 16.55
CA ILE A 18 -49.13 -17.63 17.61
C ILE A 18 -47.71 -18.19 17.41
N THR A 19 -47.58 -19.48 17.08
CA THR A 19 -46.27 -20.07 16.78
C THR A 19 -45.64 -19.44 15.55
N ASP A 20 -46.40 -19.22 14.47
CA ASP A 20 -45.89 -18.60 13.24
C ASP A 20 -45.45 -17.15 13.49
N GLN A 21 -46.22 -16.39 14.27
CA GLN A 21 -45.83 -15.04 14.69
C GLN A 21 -44.57 -15.06 15.57
N PHE A 22 -44.46 -16.01 16.49
CA PHE A 22 -43.27 -16.17 17.34
C PHE A 22 -42.04 -16.52 16.50
N PHE A 23 -42.12 -17.51 15.59
CA PHE A 23 -41.01 -17.90 14.72
C PHE A 23 -40.61 -16.78 13.76
N THR A 24 -41.59 -16.07 13.19
CA THR A 24 -41.34 -14.94 12.29
C THR A 24 -40.65 -13.80 13.03
N LYS A 25 -41.16 -13.42 14.21
CA LYS A 25 -40.55 -12.37 15.04
C LYS A 25 -39.15 -12.75 15.50
N ASN A 26 -38.97 -13.97 16.02
CA ASN A 26 -37.66 -14.44 16.48
C ASN A 26 -36.63 -14.51 15.32
N SER A 27 -37.08 -14.89 14.12
CA SER A 27 -36.23 -14.87 12.92
C SER A 27 -35.86 -13.44 12.52
N GLN A 28 -36.80 -12.51 12.56
CA GLN A 28 -36.53 -11.09 12.29
C GLN A 28 -35.57 -10.49 13.33
N ASP A 29 -35.80 -10.72 14.62
CA ASP A 29 -34.93 -10.26 15.71
C ASP A 29 -33.51 -10.83 15.56
N THR A 30 -33.38 -12.10 15.17
CA THR A 30 -32.08 -12.73 14.91
C THR A 30 -31.38 -12.12 13.71
N LEU A 31 -32.09 -11.91 12.60
CA LEU A 31 -31.53 -11.28 11.39
C LEU A 31 -31.11 -9.82 11.65
N SER A 32 -31.92 -9.06 12.39
CA SER A 32 -31.57 -7.71 12.82
C SER A 32 -30.30 -7.72 13.66
N LYS A 33 -30.20 -8.63 14.63
CA LYS A 33 -28.99 -8.74 15.48
C LYS A 33 -27.75 -9.17 14.70
N ILE A 34 -27.89 -10.08 13.73
CA ILE A 34 -26.80 -10.44 12.81
C ILE A 34 -26.37 -9.21 11.99
N SER A 35 -27.32 -8.42 11.51
CA SER A 35 -27.03 -7.20 10.74
C SER A 35 -26.33 -6.13 11.59
N GLU A 36 -26.75 -5.95 12.85
CA GLU A 36 -26.12 -5.04 13.80
C GLU A 36 -24.67 -5.46 14.08
N LEU A 37 -24.46 -6.74 14.44
CA LEU A 37 -23.12 -7.29 14.69
C LEU A 37 -22.21 -7.18 13.46
N LYS A 38 -22.76 -7.41 12.26
CA LYS A 38 -22.00 -7.25 11.02
C LYS A 38 -21.57 -5.80 10.80
N SER A 39 -22.47 -4.84 11.05
CA SER A 39 -22.15 -3.41 10.94
C SER A 39 -21.12 -2.97 11.99
N GLU A 40 -21.22 -3.48 13.22
CA GLU A 40 -20.22 -3.24 14.27
C GLU A 40 -18.84 -3.81 13.89
N MET A 41 -18.81 -5.02 13.34
CA MET A 41 -17.58 -5.65 12.87
C MET A 41 -16.94 -4.88 11.71
N GLU A 42 -17.73 -4.42 10.73
CA GLU A 42 -17.24 -3.59 9.63
C GLU A 42 -16.62 -2.28 10.14
N LYS A 43 -17.28 -1.60 11.09
CA LYS A 43 -16.72 -0.39 11.74
C LYS A 43 -15.45 -0.68 12.52
N TYR A 44 -15.39 -1.80 13.24
CA TYR A 44 -14.18 -2.19 13.97
C TYR A 44 -13.00 -2.37 13.02
N VAL A 45 -13.20 -3.02 11.88
CA VAL A 45 -12.18 -3.24 10.85
C VAL A 45 -11.75 -1.94 10.20
N GLU A 46 -12.68 -1.07 9.86
CA GLU A 46 -12.40 0.24 9.29
C GLU A 46 -11.55 1.08 10.26
N ASN A 47 -11.97 1.17 11.52
CA ASN A 47 -11.24 1.90 12.56
C ASN A 47 -9.85 1.29 12.82
N GLY A 48 -9.75 -0.04 12.87
CA GLY A 48 -8.47 -0.74 13.06
C GLY A 48 -7.51 -0.50 11.91
N THR A 49 -8.01 -0.58 10.68
CA THR A 49 -7.22 -0.32 9.46
C THR A 49 -6.76 1.12 9.40
N GLN A 50 -7.65 2.09 9.68
CA GLN A 50 -7.31 3.50 9.70
C GLN A 50 -6.31 3.84 10.81
N ALA A 51 -6.45 3.23 12.00
CA ALA A 51 -5.49 3.39 13.09
C ALA A 51 -4.11 2.85 12.70
N MET A 52 -4.04 1.68 12.05
CA MET A 52 -2.78 1.11 11.56
C MET A 52 -2.17 1.93 10.43
N GLU A 53 -2.98 2.41 9.50
CA GLU A 53 -2.54 3.31 8.43
C GLU A 53 -1.89 4.56 9.01
N ASN A 54 -2.56 5.24 9.95
CA ASN A 54 -2.04 6.42 10.63
C ASN A 54 -0.77 6.12 11.43
N PHE A 55 -0.74 5.00 12.15
CA PHE A 55 0.43 4.60 12.93
C PHE A 55 1.64 4.34 12.02
N LEU A 56 1.46 3.52 10.98
CA LEU A 56 2.52 3.15 10.05
C LEU A 56 2.94 4.31 9.13
N HIS A 57 2.07 5.31 8.92
CA HIS A 57 2.40 6.52 8.19
C HIS A 57 3.58 7.27 8.83
N LEU A 58 3.67 7.25 10.17
CA LEU A 58 4.74 7.89 10.94
C LEU A 58 6.09 7.17 10.85
N ASN A 59 6.16 6.01 10.18
CA ASN A 59 7.32 5.12 10.17
C ASN A 59 7.91 4.87 11.58
N PRO A 60 7.09 4.39 12.55
CA PRO A 60 7.48 4.27 13.95
C PRO A 60 8.45 3.11 14.20
N LEU A 61 8.59 2.18 13.25
CA LEU A 61 9.44 1.00 13.36
C LEU A 61 10.69 1.18 12.50
N THR A 62 11.78 0.50 12.88
CA THR A 62 13.00 0.49 12.08
C THR A 62 12.73 -0.20 10.74
N ILE A 63 12.81 0.57 9.66
CA ILE A 63 12.69 0.07 8.29
C ILE A 63 13.97 -0.70 7.93
N LEU A 64 13.82 -1.97 7.56
CA LEU A 64 14.89 -2.84 7.11
C LEU A 64 15.05 -2.80 5.58
N ASN A 65 13.92 -2.77 4.86
CA ASN A 65 13.89 -2.58 3.42
C ASN A 65 12.67 -1.74 3.03
N SER A 66 12.82 -0.91 2.00
CA SER A 66 11.70 -0.25 1.34
C SER A 66 11.99 -0.02 -0.13
N TYR A 67 10.98 -0.26 -0.94
CA TYR A 67 11.02 0.05 -2.36
C TYR A 67 9.63 0.46 -2.84
N ILE A 68 9.60 1.21 -3.94
CA ILE A 68 8.36 1.63 -4.60
C ILE A 68 8.33 0.95 -5.96
N GLU A 69 7.21 0.33 -6.29
CA GLU A 69 6.94 -0.18 -7.63
C GLU A 69 5.75 0.55 -8.23
N ALA A 70 5.85 0.86 -9.50
CA ALA A 70 4.69 1.22 -10.30
C ALA A 70 4.61 0.35 -11.55
N SER A 71 3.39 0.01 -11.94
CA SER A 71 3.12 -0.79 -13.13
C SER A 71 1.86 -0.29 -13.82
N LEU A 72 1.89 -0.26 -15.14
CA LEU A 72 0.73 0.03 -15.97
C LEU A 72 -0.18 -1.20 -16.05
N ASP A 73 -1.39 -1.13 -15.49
CA ASP A 73 -2.44 -2.14 -15.63
C ASP A 73 -3.62 -1.57 -16.43
N LYS A 74 -3.90 -2.20 -17.59
CA LYS A 74 -5.02 -1.95 -18.53
C LYS A 74 -5.21 -0.54 -19.08
N GLU A 75 -4.71 0.51 -18.43
CA GLU A 75 -4.72 1.94 -18.78
C GLU A 75 -4.40 2.85 -17.56
N LYS A 76 -4.25 2.28 -16.35
CA LYS A 76 -3.95 3.03 -15.12
C LYS A 76 -2.63 2.57 -14.53
N ILE A 77 -1.88 3.51 -13.99
CA ILE A 77 -0.70 3.19 -13.20
C ILE A 77 -1.14 2.86 -11.78
N GLU A 78 -0.79 1.67 -11.30
CA GLU A 78 -0.81 1.35 -9.89
C GLU A 78 0.56 1.62 -9.29
N ILE A 79 0.61 2.30 -8.14
CA ILE A 79 1.85 2.62 -7.43
C ILE A 79 1.77 2.07 -6.02
N LYS A 80 2.74 1.23 -5.65
CA LYS A 80 2.81 0.54 -4.35
C LYS A 80 4.15 0.80 -3.70
N GLN A 81 4.13 1.23 -2.44
CA GLN A 81 5.30 1.30 -1.59
C GLN A 81 5.30 0.08 -0.67
N PHE A 82 6.34 -0.72 -0.78
CA PHE A 82 6.58 -1.88 0.06
C PHE A 82 7.56 -1.51 1.16
N ILE A 83 7.23 -1.88 2.39
CA ILE A 83 8.05 -1.61 3.56
C ILE A 83 8.15 -2.88 4.39
N GLN A 84 9.37 -3.27 4.70
CA GLN A 84 9.69 -4.32 5.66
C GLN A 84 10.38 -3.69 6.86
N CYS A 85 9.84 -3.94 8.04
CA CYS A 85 10.33 -3.41 9.30
C CYS A 85 10.90 -4.50 10.20
N SER A 86 11.51 -4.07 11.29
CA SER A 86 11.85 -4.92 12.41
C SER A 86 10.62 -5.68 12.94
N TYR A 87 10.88 -6.69 13.77
CA TYR A 87 9.83 -7.47 14.41
C TYR A 87 8.92 -8.27 13.47
N GLY A 88 9.40 -8.60 12.25
CA GLY A 88 8.66 -9.44 11.31
C GLY A 88 7.43 -8.75 10.70
N ILE A 89 7.35 -7.43 10.79
CA ILE A 89 6.24 -6.63 10.27
C ILE A 89 6.59 -6.16 8.85
N SER A 90 5.68 -6.36 7.91
CA SER A 90 5.78 -5.80 6.56
C SER A 90 4.44 -5.23 6.13
N TYR A 91 4.44 -4.15 5.37
CA TYR A 91 3.22 -3.51 4.92
C TYR A 91 3.39 -2.88 3.55
N THR A 92 2.26 -2.73 2.85
CA THR A 92 2.19 -2.11 1.54
C THR A 92 1.23 -0.94 1.59
N PHE A 93 1.70 0.22 1.15
CA PHE A 93 0.87 1.37 0.88
C PHE A 93 0.59 1.47 -0.62
N MET A 94 -0.66 1.74 -0.98
CA MET A 94 -1.03 2.21 -2.30
C MET A 94 -0.92 3.73 -2.33
N LEU A 95 -0.18 4.26 -3.31
CA LEU A 95 0.01 5.69 -3.51
C LEU A 95 -0.92 6.17 -4.62
N ASP A 96 -1.46 7.38 -4.48
CA ASP A 96 -2.34 7.96 -5.50
C ASP A 96 -1.51 8.57 -6.66
N PRO A 97 -1.60 8.03 -7.89
CA PRO A 97 -0.91 8.58 -9.06
C PRO A 97 -1.26 10.05 -9.35
N ASN A 98 -2.45 10.51 -8.94
CA ASN A 98 -2.89 11.89 -9.15
C ASN A 98 -2.08 12.92 -8.35
N ASN A 99 -1.26 12.47 -7.40
CA ASN A 99 -0.36 13.32 -6.64
C ASN A 99 0.98 13.60 -7.35
N SER A 100 1.22 13.02 -8.53
CA SER A 100 2.38 13.30 -9.40
C SER A 100 1.93 13.83 -10.76
N GLU A 101 2.62 14.83 -11.29
CA GLU A 101 2.33 15.34 -12.64
C GLU A 101 2.75 14.33 -13.70
N PHE A 102 3.91 13.68 -13.50
CA PHE A 102 4.40 12.65 -14.39
C PHE A 102 3.46 11.44 -14.44
N MET A 103 2.97 10.96 -13.30
CA MET A 103 2.12 9.76 -13.26
C MET A 103 0.74 9.96 -13.89
N LYS A 104 0.24 11.21 -13.97
CA LYS A 104 -0.97 11.55 -14.74
C LYS A 104 -0.77 11.42 -16.25
N ASN A 105 0.45 11.68 -16.72
CA ASN A 105 0.81 11.58 -18.13
C ASN A 105 2.16 10.85 -18.29
N PRO A 106 2.18 9.52 -18.12
CA PRO A 106 3.40 8.75 -17.92
C PRO A 106 4.22 8.50 -19.19
N PHE A 107 4.10 9.39 -20.17
CA PHE A 107 4.99 9.43 -21.32
C PHE A 107 6.35 9.97 -20.92
N PHE A 108 7.41 9.43 -21.52
CA PHE A 108 8.77 9.90 -21.29
C PHE A 108 8.92 11.40 -21.62
N SER A 109 8.17 11.88 -22.63
CA SER A 109 8.11 13.30 -23.00
C SER A 109 7.69 14.25 -21.87
N SER A 110 6.93 13.78 -20.88
CA SER A 110 6.56 14.56 -19.69
C SER A 110 7.75 14.81 -18.76
N LEU A 111 8.75 13.92 -18.78
CA LEU A 111 10.01 14.14 -18.07
C LEU A 111 10.86 15.13 -18.85
N TYR A 112 11.05 14.85 -20.14
CA TYR A 112 11.85 15.64 -21.06
C TYR A 112 11.51 15.28 -22.51
N SER A 113 11.27 16.27 -23.36
CA SER A 113 10.83 16.06 -24.75
C SER A 113 11.97 16.06 -25.77
N GLY A 114 11.76 15.37 -26.90
CA GLY A 114 12.67 15.33 -28.04
C GLY A 114 13.90 14.44 -27.86
N ILE A 115 13.94 13.60 -26.82
CA ILE A 115 15.07 12.71 -26.56
C ILE A 115 15.08 11.58 -27.60
N LYS A 116 16.25 11.40 -28.21
CA LYS A 116 16.50 10.36 -29.21
C LYS A 116 17.57 9.40 -28.68
N ILE A 117 17.27 8.11 -28.65
CA ILE A 117 18.22 7.08 -28.25
C ILE A 117 18.74 6.34 -29.48
N PRO A 118 20.06 6.25 -29.68
CA PRO A 118 20.64 5.48 -30.76
C PRO A 118 20.48 3.98 -30.47
N VAL A 119 19.83 3.25 -31.38
CA VAL A 119 19.45 1.85 -31.17
C VAL A 119 20.31 0.86 -31.95
N LYS A 120 20.79 1.26 -33.14
CA LYS A 120 21.64 0.43 -34.00
C LYS A 120 22.37 1.29 -35.03
N THR A 121 23.38 0.70 -35.63
CA THR A 121 24.02 1.22 -36.86
C THR A 121 23.45 0.45 -38.05
N ASP A 122 23.02 1.13 -39.11
CA ASP A 122 22.52 0.49 -40.32
C ASP A 122 23.66 -0.03 -41.23
N ASN A 123 23.30 -0.69 -42.33
CA ASN A 123 24.26 -1.24 -43.29
C ASN A 123 25.11 -0.17 -43.99
N ALA A 124 24.65 1.09 -44.00
CA ALA A 124 25.34 2.24 -44.55
C ALA A 124 26.17 2.99 -43.49
N HIS A 125 26.35 2.40 -42.31
CA HIS A 125 27.07 2.97 -41.17
C HIS A 125 26.42 4.24 -40.57
N ASN A 126 25.13 4.46 -40.81
CA ASN A 126 24.39 5.54 -40.16
C ASN A 126 23.79 5.08 -38.83
N ILE A 127 23.74 5.99 -37.86
CA ILE A 127 23.10 5.76 -36.57
C ILE A 127 21.58 5.89 -36.74
N VAL A 128 20.86 4.85 -36.35
CA VAL A 128 19.40 4.82 -36.30
C VAL A 128 18.95 5.19 -34.88
N TYR A 129 18.02 6.13 -34.79
CA TYR A 129 17.49 6.65 -33.53
C TYR A 129 16.02 6.26 -33.35
N GLU A 130 15.63 6.03 -32.10
CA GLU A 130 14.23 6.03 -31.67
C GLU A 130 13.93 7.30 -30.87
N ASN A 131 12.78 7.91 -31.13
CA ASN A 131 12.30 9.05 -30.34
C ASN A 131 11.53 8.52 -29.11
N MET A 132 11.94 8.95 -27.92
CA MET A 132 11.33 8.54 -26.66
C MET A 132 9.96 9.18 -26.40
N ASP A 133 9.58 10.24 -27.13
CA ASP A 133 8.37 11.01 -26.83
C ASP A 133 7.08 10.18 -26.79
N SER A 134 7.00 9.11 -27.59
CA SER A 134 5.84 8.23 -27.67
C SER A 134 5.88 7.06 -26.68
N TYR A 135 6.96 6.89 -25.92
CA TYR A 135 7.11 5.77 -25.01
C TYR A 135 6.43 6.08 -23.68
N ILE A 136 5.64 5.11 -23.18
CA ILE A 136 4.89 5.19 -21.93
C ILE A 136 5.56 4.32 -20.86
N LEU A 137 5.56 4.78 -19.61
CA LEU A 137 6.07 4.00 -18.49
C LEU A 137 5.23 2.72 -18.33
N ALA A 138 5.88 1.58 -18.52
CA ALA A 138 5.27 0.27 -18.33
C ALA A 138 5.49 -0.23 -16.90
N SER A 139 6.72 -0.05 -16.39
CA SER A 139 7.04 -0.38 -15.00
C SER A 139 8.19 0.46 -14.47
N VAL A 140 8.23 0.64 -13.15
CA VAL A 140 9.35 1.21 -12.43
C VAL A 140 9.48 0.55 -11.07
N ARG A 141 10.72 0.37 -10.63
CA ARG A 141 11.09 0.01 -9.27
C ARG A 141 12.16 0.98 -8.78
N LEU A 142 11.90 1.64 -7.67
CA LEU A 142 12.84 2.50 -6.96
C LEU A 142 13.15 1.88 -5.61
N GLU A 143 14.40 1.45 -5.41
CA GLU A 143 14.88 0.82 -4.17
C GLU A 143 16.15 1.55 -3.70
N ALA A 144 16.05 2.20 -2.54
CA ALA A 144 17.04 3.19 -2.08
C ALA A 144 17.33 4.24 -3.17
N ASN A 145 18.52 4.21 -3.77
CA ASN A 145 18.94 5.11 -4.85
C ASN A 145 19.07 4.41 -6.21
N ASN A 146 18.53 3.19 -6.35
CA ASN A 146 18.56 2.45 -7.60
C ASN A 146 17.19 2.50 -8.26
N LEU A 147 17.16 3.09 -9.45
CA LEU A 147 16.00 3.21 -10.29
C LEU A 147 16.10 2.20 -11.43
N LYS A 148 15.10 1.34 -11.55
CA LYS A 148 14.92 0.48 -12.72
C LYS A 148 13.56 0.78 -13.34
N CYS A 149 13.51 1.14 -14.61
CA CYS A 149 12.25 1.42 -15.28
C CYS A 149 12.23 0.88 -16.70
N VAL A 150 11.03 0.56 -17.17
CA VAL A 150 10.75 0.09 -18.50
C VAL A 150 9.73 1.03 -19.13
N PHE A 151 10.06 1.49 -20.34
CA PHE A 151 9.19 2.31 -21.16
C PHE A 151 8.84 1.54 -22.43
N ASP A 152 7.56 1.32 -22.68
CA ASP A 152 7.06 0.61 -23.85
C ASP A 152 6.53 1.61 -24.87
N LYS A 153 6.68 1.32 -26.16
CA LYS A 153 6.04 2.10 -27.21
C LYS A 153 4.69 1.47 -27.56
N PRO A 154 3.57 2.19 -27.37
CA PRO A 154 2.25 1.69 -27.71
C PRO A 154 2.20 1.10 -29.12
N GLU A 155 1.45 0.01 -29.28
CA GLU A 155 1.23 -0.64 -30.58
C GLU A 155 2.49 -1.24 -31.24
N SER A 156 3.60 -1.36 -30.50
CA SER A 156 4.85 -1.96 -30.99
C SER A 156 5.48 -2.90 -29.97
N GLU A 157 6.40 -3.74 -30.43
CA GLU A 157 7.24 -4.58 -29.55
C GLU A 157 8.54 -3.86 -29.12
N ASN A 158 8.58 -2.53 -29.23
CA ASN A 158 9.74 -1.74 -28.85
C ASN A 158 9.63 -1.30 -27.40
N SER A 159 10.72 -1.45 -26.65
CA SER A 159 10.82 -0.93 -25.29
C SER A 159 12.24 -0.53 -24.93
N PHE A 160 12.34 0.30 -23.90
CA PHE A 160 13.60 0.69 -23.30
C PHE A 160 13.61 0.35 -21.82
N GLU A 161 14.61 -0.41 -21.40
CA GLU A 161 14.91 -0.63 -19.98
C GLU A 161 16.05 0.30 -19.58
N PHE A 162 15.84 1.06 -18.51
CA PHE A 162 16.87 1.87 -17.87
C PHE A 162 17.14 1.32 -16.48
N THR A 163 18.42 1.20 -16.14
CA THR A 163 18.88 0.98 -14.76
C THR A 163 19.82 2.13 -14.42
N TYR A 164 19.54 2.87 -13.35
CA TYR A 164 20.30 4.05 -12.96
C TYR A 164 20.49 4.11 -11.45
N GLY A 165 21.75 4.23 -11.03
CA GLY A 165 22.08 4.57 -9.65
C GLY A 165 22.10 6.09 -9.48
N ILE A 166 21.11 6.65 -8.80
CA ILE A 166 20.94 8.10 -8.61
C ILE A 166 22.15 8.69 -7.89
N GLY A 167 22.70 9.77 -8.44
CA GLY A 167 23.93 10.40 -7.94
C GLY A 167 25.20 9.59 -8.20
N THR A 168 25.14 8.54 -9.03
CA THR A 168 26.28 7.72 -9.42
C THR A 168 26.49 7.76 -10.93
N PRO A 169 27.69 7.45 -11.44
CA PRO A 169 27.91 7.32 -12.89
C PRO A 169 27.27 6.06 -13.49
N ASN A 170 26.68 5.18 -12.68
CA ASN A 170 26.19 3.88 -13.12
C ASN A 170 24.83 4.03 -13.82
N MET A 171 24.83 3.80 -15.13
CA MET A 171 23.63 3.71 -15.94
C MET A 171 23.76 2.52 -16.91
N GLU A 172 22.68 1.78 -17.12
CA GLU A 172 22.51 0.81 -18.20
C GLU A 172 21.26 1.19 -19.00
N ILE A 173 21.36 1.10 -20.32
CA ILE A 173 20.26 1.33 -21.25
C ILE A 173 20.18 0.14 -22.19
N VAL A 174 19.02 -0.51 -22.20
CA VAL A 174 18.72 -1.64 -23.06
C VAL A 174 17.60 -1.24 -24.00
N ALA A 175 17.88 -1.22 -25.29
CA ALA A 175 16.87 -1.09 -26.33
C ALA A 175 16.39 -2.48 -26.74
N LEU A 176 15.09 -2.71 -26.67
CA LEU A 176 14.41 -3.93 -27.12
C LEU A 176 13.58 -3.59 -28.35
N SER A 177 13.68 -4.41 -29.40
CA SER A 177 12.87 -4.28 -30.60
C SER A 177 12.61 -5.67 -31.17
N GLY A 178 11.41 -6.19 -30.94
CA GLY A 178 11.06 -7.59 -31.20
C GLY A 178 12.05 -8.55 -30.54
N ASN A 179 12.73 -9.39 -31.34
CA ASN A 179 13.72 -10.34 -30.85
C ASN A 179 15.14 -9.76 -30.64
N SER A 180 15.34 -8.46 -30.89
CA SER A 180 16.65 -7.82 -30.76
C SER A 180 16.79 -7.11 -29.41
N LYS A 181 17.95 -7.29 -28.76
CA LYS A 181 18.32 -6.65 -27.50
C LYS A 181 19.68 -5.99 -27.64
N ASN A 182 19.71 -4.66 -27.58
CA ASN A 182 20.93 -3.87 -27.74
C ASN A 182 21.25 -3.09 -26.45
N ARG A 183 22.42 -3.35 -25.87
CA ARG A 183 22.93 -2.56 -24.75
C ARG A 183 23.62 -1.31 -25.29
N VAL A 184 22.92 -0.18 -25.28
CA VAL A 184 23.34 1.07 -25.95
C VAL A 184 24.71 1.53 -25.45
N LEU A 185 24.92 1.50 -24.13
CA LEU A 185 26.16 2.01 -23.51
C LEU A 185 27.37 1.09 -23.68
N HIS A 186 27.17 -0.16 -24.09
CA HIS A 186 28.24 -1.12 -24.35
C HIS A 186 28.78 -1.01 -25.78
N ASN A 187 28.09 -0.29 -26.66
CA ASN A 187 28.54 0.01 -28.01
C ASN A 187 29.13 1.45 -28.03
N PRO A 188 30.44 1.62 -28.24
CA PRO A 188 31.08 2.93 -28.27
C PRO A 188 30.47 3.90 -29.29
N ASP A 189 30.07 3.40 -30.46
CA ASP A 189 29.51 4.22 -31.54
C ASP A 189 28.14 4.78 -31.15
N LEU A 190 27.28 3.95 -30.53
CA LEU A 190 25.98 4.41 -30.05
C LEU A 190 26.14 5.36 -28.86
N LYS A 191 27.01 5.02 -27.91
CA LYS A 191 27.27 5.85 -26.72
C LYS A 191 27.75 7.26 -27.08
N ALA A 192 28.59 7.40 -28.11
CA ALA A 192 29.10 8.71 -28.55
C ALA A 192 28.01 9.66 -29.07
N HIS A 193 26.85 9.12 -29.48
CA HIS A 193 25.72 9.88 -30.01
C HIS A 193 24.59 10.08 -29.00
N LEU A 194 24.81 9.69 -27.74
CA LEU A 194 23.81 9.78 -26.69
C LEU A 194 24.12 10.96 -25.75
N ASP A 195 23.11 11.80 -25.52
CA ASP A 195 23.17 12.79 -24.46
C ASP A 195 22.85 12.13 -23.10
N LEU A 196 23.89 11.66 -22.43
CA LEU A 196 23.79 10.99 -21.15
C LEU A 196 23.34 11.93 -20.02
N GLU A 197 23.65 13.22 -20.08
CA GLU A 197 23.31 14.15 -19.01
C GLU A 197 21.81 14.44 -19.04
N ILE A 198 21.24 14.68 -20.23
CA ILE A 198 19.79 14.85 -20.38
C ILE A 198 19.02 13.61 -19.90
N LEU A 199 19.53 12.39 -20.18
CA LEU A 199 18.89 11.16 -19.70
C LEU A 199 18.98 11.01 -18.18
N LYS A 200 20.12 11.35 -17.57
CA LYS A 200 20.24 11.36 -16.11
C LYS A 200 19.24 12.34 -15.50
N ASP A 201 19.17 13.56 -16.02
CA ASP A 201 18.23 14.57 -15.53
C ASP A 201 16.77 14.10 -15.61
N ALA A 202 16.38 13.44 -16.71
CA ALA A 202 15.05 12.87 -16.87
C ALA A 202 14.75 11.77 -15.84
N LEU A 203 15.70 10.85 -15.62
CA LEU A 203 15.55 9.75 -14.67
C LEU A 203 15.59 10.23 -13.21
N GLU A 204 16.38 11.26 -12.89
CA GLU A 204 16.38 11.91 -11.58
C GLU A 204 15.06 12.65 -11.32
N LYS A 205 14.52 13.34 -12.34
CA LYS A 205 13.19 13.95 -12.26
C LYS A 205 12.12 12.89 -11.98
N MET A 206 12.15 11.75 -12.66
CA MET A 206 11.23 10.65 -12.39
C MET A 206 11.38 10.10 -10.96
N SER A 207 12.61 9.92 -10.48
CA SER A 207 12.84 9.48 -9.10
C SER A 207 12.27 10.47 -8.07
N ARG A 208 12.41 11.77 -8.32
CA ARG A 208 11.82 12.81 -7.46
C ARG A 208 10.31 12.76 -7.45
N GLU A 209 9.68 12.62 -8.63
CA GLU A 209 8.23 12.45 -8.75
C GLU A 209 7.73 11.23 -7.95
N ILE A 210 8.41 10.08 -8.07
CA ILE A 210 8.04 8.86 -7.35
C ILE A 210 8.24 9.02 -5.84
N THR A 211 9.36 9.60 -5.42
CA THR A 211 9.66 9.79 -3.99
C THR A 211 8.69 10.76 -3.35
N GLY A 212 8.32 11.84 -4.07
CA GLY A 212 7.36 12.84 -3.60
C GLY A 212 5.97 12.28 -3.31
N LEU A 213 5.58 11.14 -3.92
CA LEU A 213 4.32 10.46 -3.60
C LEU A 213 4.30 9.87 -2.19
N THR A 214 5.45 9.54 -1.61
CA THR A 214 5.53 8.92 -0.27
C THR A 214 5.22 9.89 0.87
N GLU A 215 5.31 11.20 0.59
CA GLU A 215 5.01 12.30 1.52
C GLU A 215 3.52 12.72 1.48
N LYS A 216 2.72 12.10 0.61
CA LYS A 216 1.30 12.41 0.41
C LYS A 216 0.41 11.39 1.13
N GLU A 217 -0.89 11.58 0.97
CA GLU A 217 -1.87 10.62 1.45
C GLU A 217 -1.64 9.25 0.79
N LYS A 218 -1.63 8.20 1.61
CA LYS A 218 -1.31 6.84 1.22
C LYS A 218 -2.25 5.88 1.92
N LYS A 219 -2.73 4.88 1.19
CA LYS A 219 -3.71 3.92 1.69
C LYS A 219 -3.06 2.59 2.04
N LEU A 220 -3.27 2.10 3.26
CA LEU A 220 -2.78 0.79 3.68
C LEU A 220 -3.59 -0.30 2.96
N VAL A 221 -2.90 -1.17 2.21
CA VAL A 221 -3.54 -2.25 1.43
C VAL A 221 -3.10 -3.65 1.82
N SER A 222 -2.00 -3.77 2.56
CA SER A 222 -1.54 -5.03 3.13
C SER A 222 -0.73 -4.76 4.39
N LEU A 223 -0.95 -5.58 5.41
CA LEU A 223 -0.18 -5.60 6.65
C LEU A 223 0.06 -7.04 7.04
N GLN A 224 1.32 -7.46 7.09
CA GLN A 224 1.72 -8.81 7.42
C GLN A 224 2.58 -8.86 8.67
N ILE A 225 2.38 -9.91 9.47
CA ILE A 225 3.23 -10.24 10.62
C ILE A 225 3.69 -11.69 10.48
N ASP A 226 5.00 -11.88 10.33
CA ASP A 226 5.63 -13.16 10.04
C ASP A 226 4.99 -13.87 8.82
N GLY A 227 4.58 -13.08 7.82
CA GLY A 227 3.93 -13.55 6.59
C GLY A 227 2.41 -13.77 6.68
N GLU A 228 1.79 -13.59 7.84
CA GLU A 228 0.33 -13.66 8.00
C GLU A 228 -0.32 -12.31 7.73
N GLU A 229 -1.32 -12.25 6.84
CA GLU A 229 -2.06 -11.03 6.48
C GLU A 229 -3.06 -10.64 7.57
N ILE A 230 -2.76 -9.54 8.27
CA ILE A 230 -3.49 -9.02 9.43
C ILE A 230 -4.76 -8.29 9.02
N LEU A 231 -4.77 -7.58 7.88
CA LEU A 231 -5.98 -6.87 7.46
C LEU A 231 -7.14 -7.83 7.15
N ASN A 232 -6.82 -9.05 6.68
CA ASN A 232 -7.81 -10.08 6.37
C ASN A 232 -8.26 -10.87 7.60
N THR A 233 -7.34 -11.15 8.51
CA THR A 233 -7.62 -11.92 9.74
C THR A 233 -8.21 -11.05 10.85
N MET A 234 -8.04 -9.72 10.76
CA MET A 234 -8.50 -8.72 11.73
C MET A 234 -7.84 -8.88 13.10
N ASP A 235 -6.71 -9.58 13.18
CA ASP A 235 -5.95 -9.80 14.41
C ASP A 235 -5.03 -8.60 14.70
N PHE A 236 -5.65 -7.46 15.01
CA PHE A 236 -4.94 -6.26 15.43
C PHE A 236 -4.29 -6.40 16.83
N GLU A 237 -4.65 -7.44 17.58
CA GLU A 237 -4.01 -7.74 18.86
C GLU A 237 -2.57 -8.25 18.65
N LYS A 238 -2.35 -9.07 17.62
CA LYS A 238 -1.00 -9.55 17.26
C LYS A 238 -0.03 -8.41 16.94
N ILE A 239 -0.49 -7.37 16.24
CA ILE A 239 0.37 -6.20 15.99
C ILE A 239 0.64 -5.42 17.26
N PHE A 240 -0.37 -5.19 18.10
CA PHE A 240 -0.24 -4.45 19.35
C PHE A 240 0.87 -5.03 20.23
N TYR A 241 0.84 -6.34 20.50
CA TYR A 241 1.88 -6.97 21.32
C TYR A 241 3.26 -6.97 20.70
N ARG A 242 3.35 -6.89 19.37
CA ARG A 242 4.63 -6.79 18.67
C ARG A 242 5.22 -5.38 18.79
N ILE A 243 4.40 -4.34 18.69
CA ILE A 243 4.86 -2.94 18.68
C ILE A 243 4.97 -2.31 20.06
N ILE A 244 4.23 -2.81 21.06
CA ILE A 244 4.21 -2.22 22.40
C ILE A 244 5.60 -2.22 23.06
N GLY A 245 6.42 -3.22 22.75
CA GLY A 245 7.79 -3.33 23.24
C GLY A 245 8.81 -2.49 22.47
N SER A 246 8.40 -1.85 21.36
CA SER A 246 9.31 -1.09 20.50
C SER A 246 9.85 0.16 21.20
N ASP A 247 11.09 0.51 20.87
CA ASP A 247 11.76 1.69 21.44
C ASP A 247 11.00 2.99 21.15
N TYR A 248 10.35 3.07 19.97
CA TYR A 248 9.52 4.20 19.61
C TYR A 248 8.34 4.38 20.57
N ILE A 249 7.55 3.32 20.80
CA ILE A 249 6.40 3.38 21.72
C ILE A 249 6.86 3.67 23.14
N LYS A 250 7.92 3.01 23.62
CA LYS A 250 8.49 3.27 24.94
C LYS A 250 8.98 4.72 25.09
N SER A 251 9.64 5.26 24.07
CA SER A 251 10.09 6.65 24.07
C SER A 251 8.92 7.63 24.09
N LEU A 252 7.87 7.34 23.31
CA LEU A 252 6.64 8.14 23.26
C LEU A 252 5.93 8.12 24.62
N VAL A 253 5.78 6.94 25.24
CA VAL A 253 5.18 6.85 26.57
C VAL A 253 6.02 7.57 27.62
N LYS A 254 7.35 7.49 27.56
CA LYS A 254 8.23 8.21 28.49
C LYS A 254 8.07 9.72 28.42
N SER A 255 7.84 10.28 27.23
CA SER A 255 7.68 11.72 27.01
C SER A 255 6.30 12.28 27.37
N LEU A 256 5.30 11.41 27.55
CA LEU A 256 3.96 11.84 27.96
C LEU A 256 3.95 12.38 29.41
N PRO A 257 3.08 13.37 29.69
CA PRO A 257 2.87 13.85 31.05
C PRO A 257 2.24 12.74 31.92
N GLU A 258 2.49 12.81 33.23
CA GLU A 258 1.96 11.80 34.15
C GLU A 258 0.43 11.86 34.23
N SER A 259 -0.12 13.07 34.33
CA SER A 259 -1.55 13.37 34.37
C SER A 259 -1.99 14.21 33.17
N GLU A 260 -3.29 14.26 32.87
CA GLU A 260 -3.80 15.14 31.82
C GLU A 260 -3.55 16.62 32.17
N GLU A 261 -2.78 17.31 31.33
CA GLU A 261 -2.57 18.76 31.48
C GLU A 261 -3.76 19.57 30.92
N LYS A 262 -4.49 19.00 29.97
CA LYS A 262 -5.69 19.57 29.33
C LYS A 262 -6.67 18.44 28.99
N PRO A 263 -7.99 18.72 28.98
CA PRO A 263 -9.00 17.74 28.59
C PRO A 263 -8.72 17.18 27.20
N GLY A 264 -8.65 15.86 27.09
CA GLY A 264 -8.43 15.15 25.81
C GLY A 264 -6.97 14.99 25.40
N CYS A 265 -6.00 15.44 26.21
CA CYS A 265 -4.59 15.10 26.00
C CYS A 265 -4.30 13.69 26.51
N ILE A 266 -3.42 12.97 25.80
CA ILE A 266 -2.97 11.65 26.24
C ILE A 266 -1.99 11.82 27.42
N SER A 267 -2.19 11.05 28.49
CA SER A 267 -1.32 10.99 29.66
C SER A 267 -0.99 9.55 30.04
N LYS A 268 0.04 9.36 30.86
CA LYS A 268 0.41 8.04 31.38
C LYS A 268 -0.69 7.45 32.25
N GLU A 269 -1.33 8.27 33.08
CA GLU A 269 -2.50 7.88 33.89
C GLU A 269 -3.66 7.39 33.02
N LEU A 270 -4.00 8.12 31.95
CA LEU A 270 -5.06 7.72 31.02
C LEU A 270 -4.74 6.38 30.35
N ILE A 271 -3.49 6.16 29.93
CA ILE A 271 -3.05 4.90 29.33
C ILE A 271 -3.19 3.75 30.34
N ARG A 272 -2.69 3.90 31.57
CA ARG A 272 -2.82 2.87 32.62
C ARG A 272 -4.28 2.57 32.92
N HIS A 273 -5.13 3.59 33.05
CA HIS A 273 -6.55 3.42 33.28
C HIS A 273 -7.24 2.66 32.14
N ARG A 274 -6.90 2.95 30.88
CA ARG A 274 -7.45 2.21 29.73
C ARG A 274 -6.98 0.75 29.69
N ILE A 275 -5.71 0.48 30.01
CA ILE A 275 -5.18 -0.88 30.11
C ILE A 275 -5.89 -1.65 31.22
N HIS A 276 -6.09 -1.03 32.38
CA HIS A 276 -6.81 -1.61 33.51
C HIS A 276 -8.26 -1.99 33.15
N ILE A 277 -8.96 -1.12 32.40
CA ILE A 277 -10.32 -1.43 31.91
C ILE A 277 -10.33 -2.64 30.97
N ILE A 278 -9.30 -2.78 30.12
CA ILE A 278 -9.18 -3.94 29.21
C ILE A 278 -8.95 -5.21 30.03
N GLY A 279 -8.15 -5.15 31.10
CA GLY A 279 -7.91 -6.23 32.07
C GLY A 279 -7.16 -7.46 31.53
N LYS A 280 -7.00 -7.56 30.21
CA LYS A 280 -6.24 -8.62 29.54
C LYS A 280 -4.75 -8.24 29.49
N ASP A 281 -3.91 -9.16 29.98
CA ASP A 281 -2.45 -9.03 29.98
C ASP A 281 -1.94 -7.70 30.60
N GLU A 282 -2.71 -7.13 31.53
CA GLU A 282 -2.45 -5.81 32.15
C GLU A 282 -1.02 -5.71 32.70
N ASP A 283 -0.61 -6.67 33.52
CA ASP A 283 0.73 -6.69 34.14
C ASP A 283 1.84 -6.69 33.08
N TYR A 284 1.66 -7.46 32.00
CA TYR A 284 2.61 -7.52 30.89
C TYR A 284 2.68 -6.19 30.13
N ILE A 285 1.53 -5.62 29.81
CA ILE A 285 1.42 -4.36 29.07
C ILE A 285 2.01 -3.21 29.89
N ILE A 286 1.65 -3.10 31.17
CA ILE A 286 2.15 -2.06 32.07
C ILE A 286 3.66 -2.19 32.26
N SER A 287 4.16 -3.39 32.59
CA SER A 287 5.60 -3.60 32.76
C SER A 287 6.40 -3.32 31.48
N THR A 288 5.84 -3.64 30.31
CA THR A 288 6.50 -3.38 29.03
C THR A 288 6.55 -1.90 28.67
N LEU A 289 5.49 -1.14 28.95
CA LEU A 289 5.39 0.28 28.60
C LEU A 289 6.07 1.22 29.61
N PHE A 290 5.98 0.89 30.90
CA PHE A 290 6.36 1.78 32.00
C PHE A 290 7.57 1.30 32.81
N GLY A 291 8.04 0.07 32.58
CA GLY A 291 9.23 -0.52 33.21
C GLY A 291 10.56 -0.02 32.67
#